data_AF-A0AAU1TZK2-F1
#
_entry.id   AF-A0AAU1TZK2-F1
#
_cell.length_a   1.000
_cell.length_b   1.000
_cell.length_c   1.000
_cell.angle_alpha   90.00
_cell.angle_beta   90.00
_cell.angle_gamma   90.00
#
_symmetry.space_group_name_H-M   'P 1'
#
loop_
_entity.id
_entity.type
_entity.pdbx_description
1 polymer ?
#
loop_
_entity_poly.entity_id
_entity_poly.type
_entity_poly.pdbx_seq_one_letter_code
_entity_poly.pdbx_strand_id
1 'polypeptide(L)'
;MRPMRRLTATFTAVGMTAAGLILATGTAAHASTCSQSYLPLSDPSCTPGAYNPDVTQSTIGSTICVSGWTATVRPPTSYTNPLKAQGIIDYGYADTAMTSYEEDHLVPLELGGAPRDPKNLWPEPYSGGQTAHTKDGTETKLKNAVCNGTITLSAARSAIKNNWTTALQVTGIG
;
A
#
# COMPACT_ATOMS: atom_id res chain seq x y z
N MET A 1 69.67 -56.26 -45.31
CA MET A 1 68.22 -56.07 -45.10
C MET A 1 67.94 -56.09 -43.61
N ARG A 2 67.60 -54.96 -42.99
CA ARG A 2 67.23 -54.87 -41.56
C ARG A 2 65.88 -54.13 -41.45
N PRO A 3 64.95 -54.61 -40.61
CA PRO A 3 63.54 -54.20 -40.66
C PRO A 3 63.30 -52.85 -39.97
N MET A 4 62.41 -52.06 -40.56
CA MET A 4 61.83 -50.85 -39.96
C MET A 4 61.02 -51.21 -38.72
N ARG A 5 61.33 -50.58 -37.57
CA ARG A 5 60.47 -50.63 -36.38
C ARG A 5 59.49 -49.45 -36.42
N ARG A 6 58.21 -49.78 -36.51
CA ARG A 6 57.08 -48.84 -36.50
C ARG A 6 56.92 -48.22 -35.10
N LEU A 7 56.76 -46.89 -35.04
CA LEU A 7 56.35 -46.14 -33.86
C LEU A 7 54.83 -46.19 -33.75
N THR A 8 54.32 -46.68 -32.62
CA THR A 8 52.90 -46.63 -32.28
C THR A 8 52.68 -45.42 -31.38
N ALA A 9 52.01 -44.38 -31.88
CA ALA A 9 51.61 -43.23 -31.08
C ALA A 9 50.21 -43.51 -30.50
N THR A 10 50.11 -43.61 -29.18
CA THR A 10 48.84 -43.65 -28.45
C THR A 10 48.32 -42.24 -28.24
N PHE A 11 47.25 -41.88 -28.94
CA PHE A 11 46.49 -40.66 -28.68
C PHE A 11 45.49 -40.93 -27.55
N THR A 12 45.73 -40.36 -26.36
CA THR A 12 44.73 -40.27 -25.30
C THR A 12 43.77 -39.14 -25.62
N ALA A 13 42.53 -39.48 -25.96
CA ALA A 13 41.46 -38.50 -26.13
C ALA A 13 41.00 -37.99 -24.75
N VAL A 14 41.24 -36.72 -24.47
CA VAL A 14 40.66 -36.03 -23.29
C VAL A 14 39.23 -35.65 -23.66
N GLY A 15 38.25 -36.31 -23.05
CA GLY A 15 36.85 -35.93 -23.17
C GLY A 15 36.58 -34.67 -22.36
N MET A 16 36.32 -33.55 -23.04
CA MET A 16 35.79 -32.35 -22.40
C MET A 16 34.30 -32.54 -22.14
N THR A 17 33.91 -32.82 -20.89
CA THR A 17 32.52 -32.67 -20.46
C THR A 17 32.22 -31.18 -20.30
N ALA A 18 31.57 -30.59 -21.29
CA ALA A 18 31.00 -29.26 -21.17
C ALA A 18 29.84 -29.31 -20.17
N ALA A 19 30.06 -28.84 -18.94
CA ALA A 19 28.99 -28.58 -17.99
C ALA A 19 28.18 -27.37 -18.49
N GLY A 20 27.03 -27.62 -19.10
CA GLY A 20 26.12 -26.57 -19.53
C GLY A 20 25.56 -25.82 -18.33
N LEU A 21 25.85 -24.52 -18.24
CA LEU A 21 25.24 -23.63 -17.26
C LEU A 21 23.80 -23.33 -17.73
N ILE A 22 22.81 -23.98 -17.12
CA ILE A 22 21.40 -23.64 -17.36
C ILE A 22 21.13 -22.32 -16.64
N LEU A 23 21.20 -21.21 -17.37
CA LEU A 23 20.67 -19.92 -16.93
C LEU A 23 19.14 -20.04 -16.93
N ALA A 24 18.57 -20.50 -15.83
CA ALA A 24 17.15 -20.36 -15.58
C ALA A 24 16.85 -18.87 -15.48
N THR A 25 16.32 -18.28 -16.57
CA THR A 25 15.70 -16.95 -16.55
C THR A 25 14.35 -17.06 -15.83
N GLY A 26 14.38 -17.42 -14.55
CA GLY A 26 13.23 -17.27 -13.68
C GLY A 26 13.01 -15.79 -13.51
N THR A 27 11.86 -15.28 -13.95
CA THR A 27 11.33 -14.01 -13.44
C THR A 27 11.29 -14.18 -11.92
N ALA A 28 12.19 -13.52 -11.20
CA ALA A 28 12.11 -13.47 -9.75
C ALA A 28 10.73 -12.90 -9.43
N ALA A 29 9.83 -13.74 -8.90
CA ALA A 29 8.56 -13.26 -8.40
C ALA A 29 8.91 -12.23 -7.32
N HIS A 30 8.53 -10.97 -7.53
CA HIS A 30 8.66 -9.96 -6.50
C HIS A 30 7.84 -10.45 -5.31
N ALA A 31 8.53 -10.77 -4.21
CA ALA A 31 7.86 -11.11 -2.97
C ALA A 31 7.11 -9.87 -2.49
N SER A 32 5.81 -10.02 -2.23
CA SER A 32 5.00 -8.95 -1.64
C SER A 32 5.63 -8.51 -0.32
N THR A 33 5.87 -7.21 -0.18
CA THR A 33 6.40 -6.59 1.05
C THR A 33 5.29 -6.18 2.01
N CYS A 34 4.05 -6.10 1.53
CA CYS A 34 2.83 -5.85 2.30
C CYS A 34 1.89 -7.06 2.22
N SER A 35 1.00 -7.20 3.21
CA SER A 35 0.07 -8.31 3.31
C SER A 35 -1.37 -7.92 3.00
N GLN A 36 -2.04 -8.75 2.19
CA GLN A 36 -3.49 -8.66 1.96
C GLN A 36 -4.31 -9.31 3.07
N SER A 37 -3.70 -9.95 4.07
CA SER A 37 -4.41 -10.64 5.17
C SER A 37 -5.22 -9.69 6.07
N TYR A 38 -4.99 -8.38 5.95
CA TYR A 38 -5.65 -7.35 6.75
C TYR A 38 -6.91 -6.79 6.08
N LEU A 39 -7.15 -7.10 4.80
CA LEU A 39 -8.28 -6.54 4.07
C LEU A 39 -9.61 -6.78 4.81
N PRO A 40 -10.48 -5.76 4.89
CA PRO A 40 -10.45 -4.50 4.13
C PRO A 40 -9.60 -3.38 4.76
N LEU A 41 -8.73 -3.67 5.74
CA LEU A 41 -7.78 -2.72 6.30
C LEU A 41 -6.44 -2.77 5.57
N SER A 42 -5.69 -1.67 5.63
CA SER A 42 -4.29 -1.63 5.19
C SER A 42 -3.40 -2.51 6.08
N ASP A 43 -2.30 -3.01 5.54
CA ASP A 43 -1.24 -3.61 6.35
C ASP A 43 -0.61 -2.55 7.27
N PRO A 44 -0.66 -2.70 8.61
CA PRO A 44 -0.16 -1.70 9.55
C PRO A 44 1.37 -1.52 9.50
N SER A 45 2.11 -2.48 8.95
CA SER A 45 3.56 -2.35 8.74
C SER A 45 3.90 -1.47 7.53
N CYS A 46 3.07 -1.51 6.49
CA CYS A 46 3.23 -0.69 5.29
C CYS A 46 2.60 0.69 5.43
N THR A 47 1.45 0.78 6.09
CA THR A 47 0.67 2.00 6.24
C THR A 47 0.35 2.21 7.73
N PRO A 48 1.34 2.60 8.56
CA PRO A 48 1.13 2.80 10.00
C PRO A 48 0.32 4.05 10.34
N GLY A 49 -0.06 4.87 9.36
CA GLY A 49 -0.80 6.12 9.50
C GLY A 49 0.08 7.31 9.86
N ALA A 50 -0.27 8.48 9.34
CA ALA A 50 0.38 9.75 9.66
C ALA A 50 -0.63 10.90 9.71
N TYR A 51 -0.36 11.91 10.54
CA TYR A 51 -1.26 13.04 10.77
C TYR A 51 -0.73 14.33 10.14
N ASN A 52 -1.63 15.18 9.67
CA ASN A 52 -1.31 16.54 9.30
C ASN A 52 -1.08 17.38 10.59
N PRO A 53 0.12 17.96 10.80
CA PRO A 53 0.42 18.73 12.00
C PRO A 53 -0.42 20.01 12.12
N ASP A 54 -0.97 20.54 11.03
CA ASP A 54 -1.84 21.72 11.03
C ASP A 54 -3.24 21.40 11.57
N VAL A 55 -3.61 20.13 11.67
CA VAL A 55 -4.92 19.68 12.16
C VAL A 55 -4.79 19.12 13.58
N THR A 56 -5.22 19.96 14.51
CA THR A 56 -5.28 19.71 15.95
C THR A 56 -6.71 19.98 16.43
N GLN A 57 -7.05 19.54 17.64
CA GLN A 57 -8.36 19.84 18.24
C GLN A 57 -8.65 21.36 18.27
N SER A 58 -7.63 22.19 18.49
CA SER A 58 -7.76 23.65 18.50
C SER A 58 -7.89 24.29 17.12
N THR A 59 -7.47 23.60 16.04
CA THR A 59 -7.50 24.15 14.67
C THR A 59 -8.61 23.57 13.81
N ILE A 60 -9.43 22.65 14.31
CA ILE A 60 -10.52 22.03 13.50
C ILE A 60 -11.48 23.06 12.92
N GLY A 61 -11.75 24.17 13.63
CA GLY A 61 -12.65 25.24 13.19
C GLY A 61 -12.13 26.06 12.00
N SER A 62 -10.82 26.00 11.72
CA SER A 62 -10.18 26.63 10.56
C SER A 62 -9.62 25.61 9.56
N THR A 63 -9.86 24.31 9.80
CA THR A 63 -9.36 23.20 8.96
C THR A 63 -10.50 22.27 8.58
N ILE A 64 -10.56 21.07 9.14
CA ILE A 64 -11.48 19.99 8.73
C ILE A 64 -12.98 20.33 8.87
N CYS A 65 -13.32 21.35 9.68
CA CYS A 65 -14.70 21.84 9.82
C CYS A 65 -15.04 23.01 8.90
N VAL A 66 -14.10 23.45 8.05
CA VAL A 66 -14.33 24.46 7.01
C VAL A 66 -14.65 23.76 5.69
N SER A 67 -15.77 24.17 5.07
CA SER A 67 -16.19 23.63 3.77
C SER A 67 -15.08 23.81 2.71
N GLY A 68 -14.78 22.74 1.98
CA GLY A 68 -13.76 22.74 0.93
C GLY A 68 -12.30 22.63 1.39
N TRP A 69 -12.02 22.60 2.71
CA TRP A 69 -10.63 22.58 3.20
C TRP A 69 -9.83 21.38 2.67
N THR A 70 -10.41 20.18 2.65
CA THR A 70 -9.71 18.97 2.15
C THR A 70 -9.28 19.10 0.70
N ALA A 71 -10.03 19.82 -0.14
CA ALA A 71 -9.65 20.09 -1.54
C ALA A 71 -8.38 20.95 -1.66
N THR A 72 -8.09 21.79 -0.65
CA THR A 72 -6.90 22.65 -0.64
C THR A 72 -5.62 21.90 -0.28
N VAL A 73 -5.73 20.80 0.48
CA VAL A 73 -4.59 20.00 0.93
C VAL A 73 -4.41 18.68 0.16
N ARG A 74 -5.43 18.25 -0.59
CA ARG A 74 -5.41 17.00 -1.37
C ARG A 74 -4.23 17.00 -2.35
N PRO A 75 -3.39 15.95 -2.37
CA PRO A 75 -2.32 15.85 -3.36
C PRO A 75 -2.89 15.68 -4.77
N PRO A 76 -2.20 16.19 -5.81
CA PRO A 76 -2.59 15.93 -7.19
C PRO A 76 -2.36 14.45 -7.55
N THR A 77 -3.10 13.96 -8.54
CA THR A 77 -2.94 12.57 -9.02
C THR A 77 -1.56 12.27 -9.60
N SER A 78 -0.84 13.29 -10.08
CA SER A 78 0.56 13.16 -10.49
C SER A 78 1.49 12.75 -9.33
N TYR A 79 1.09 13.01 -8.09
CA TYR A 79 1.80 12.55 -6.89
C TYR A 79 1.35 11.14 -6.47
N THR A 80 0.04 10.89 -6.47
CA THR A 80 -0.53 9.65 -5.91
C THR A 80 -0.49 8.46 -6.87
N ASN A 81 -0.58 8.65 -8.18
CA ASN A 81 -0.60 7.53 -9.13
C ASN A 81 0.68 6.67 -9.09
N PRO A 82 1.90 7.24 -9.00
CA PRO A 82 3.10 6.42 -8.82
C PRO A 82 3.10 5.61 -7.52
N LEU A 83 2.58 6.18 -6.42
CA LEU A 83 2.45 5.48 -5.14
C LEU A 83 1.46 4.33 -5.24
N LYS A 84 0.28 4.55 -5.84
CA LYS A 84 -0.72 3.50 -6.11
C LYS A 84 -0.14 2.35 -6.91
N ALA A 85 0.54 2.66 -8.01
CA ALA A 85 1.16 1.64 -8.87
C ALA A 85 2.19 0.80 -8.10
N GLN A 86 3.03 1.43 -7.29
CA GLN A 86 4.01 0.73 -6.46
C GLN A 86 3.33 -0.09 -5.36
N GLY A 87 2.35 0.48 -4.65
CA GLY A 87 1.61 -0.22 -3.61
C GLY A 87 0.92 -1.47 -4.13
N ILE A 88 0.37 -1.44 -5.35
CA ILE A 88 -0.27 -2.62 -5.96
C ILE A 88 0.72 -3.78 -6.07
N ILE A 89 1.97 -3.50 -6.42
CA ILE A 89 3.07 -4.47 -6.47
C ILE A 89 3.46 -4.90 -5.06
N ASP A 90 3.61 -3.96 -4.14
CA ASP A 90 4.05 -4.23 -2.75
C ASP A 90 3.07 -5.14 -2.01
N TYR A 91 1.76 -4.95 -2.20
CA TYR A 91 0.71 -5.83 -1.67
C TYR A 91 0.61 -7.17 -2.42
N GLY A 92 1.24 -7.30 -3.59
CA GLY A 92 1.18 -8.51 -4.41
C GLY A 92 -0.22 -8.79 -4.95
N TYR A 93 -0.98 -7.74 -5.31
CA TYR A 93 -2.31 -7.94 -5.88
C TYR A 93 -2.22 -8.65 -7.24
N ALA A 94 -3.14 -9.60 -7.45
CA ALA A 94 -3.24 -10.30 -8.74
C ALA A 94 -3.86 -9.40 -9.82
N ASP A 95 -4.84 -8.56 -9.44
CA ASP A 95 -5.32 -7.48 -10.30
C ASP A 95 -4.39 -6.28 -10.18
N THR A 96 -3.82 -5.85 -11.29
CA THR A 96 -2.91 -4.70 -11.34
C THR A 96 -3.53 -3.50 -12.04
N ALA A 97 -4.82 -3.54 -12.38
CA ALA A 97 -5.52 -2.40 -12.95
C ALA A 97 -5.67 -1.31 -11.90
N MET A 98 -4.97 -0.18 -12.06
CA MET A 98 -5.05 0.94 -11.11
C MET A 98 -6.48 1.48 -10.89
N THR A 99 -7.39 1.25 -11.83
CA THR A 99 -8.80 1.63 -11.72
C THR A 99 -9.59 0.78 -10.71
N SER A 100 -9.06 -0.35 -10.29
CA SER A 100 -9.66 -1.23 -9.28
C SER A 100 -9.36 -0.81 -7.83
N TYR A 101 -8.59 0.27 -7.66
CA TYR A 101 -8.09 0.74 -6.37
C TYR A 101 -8.29 2.26 -6.21
N GLU A 102 -8.53 2.73 -4.99
CA GLU A 102 -8.37 4.13 -4.56
C GLU A 102 -6.94 4.33 -4.02
N GLU A 103 -6.31 5.50 -4.20
CA GLU A 103 -5.08 5.77 -3.42
C GLU A 103 -5.56 6.48 -2.18
N ASP A 104 -5.77 5.70 -1.13
CA ASP A 104 -6.57 6.15 -0.01
C ASP A 104 -5.71 6.47 1.20
N HIS A 105 -6.21 7.40 2.02
CA HIS A 105 -5.62 7.77 3.27
C HIS A 105 -6.11 6.85 4.39
N LEU A 106 -5.20 6.20 5.14
CA LEU A 106 -5.59 5.40 6.32
C LEU A 106 -6.29 6.27 7.38
N VAL A 107 -5.68 7.40 7.72
CA VAL A 107 -6.35 8.48 8.44
C VAL A 107 -6.82 9.47 7.37
N PRO A 108 -8.13 9.71 7.20
CA PRO A 108 -8.61 10.52 6.11
C PRO A 108 -8.24 12.00 6.26
N LEU A 109 -8.20 12.71 5.14
CA LEU A 109 -8.05 14.18 5.16
C LEU A 109 -9.14 14.84 6.00
N GLU A 110 -10.35 14.27 6.04
CA GLU A 110 -11.49 14.75 6.84
C GLU A 110 -11.25 14.67 8.35
N LEU A 111 -10.28 13.85 8.79
CA LEU A 111 -9.81 13.77 10.17
C LEU A 111 -8.35 14.21 10.29
N GLY A 112 -7.86 14.97 9.32
CA GLY A 112 -6.52 15.54 9.30
C GLY A 112 -5.41 14.52 9.22
N GLY A 113 -5.55 13.48 8.40
CA GLY A 113 -4.44 12.66 7.96
C GLY A 113 -3.42 13.44 7.15
N ALA A 114 -2.17 12.98 7.15
CA ALA A 114 -1.11 13.60 6.36
C ALA A 114 -1.44 13.44 4.86
N PRO A 115 -1.45 14.53 4.07
CA PRO A 115 -1.91 14.46 2.69
C PRO A 115 -0.94 13.74 1.77
N ARG A 116 0.36 13.83 2.05
CA ARG A 116 1.43 13.33 1.17
C ARG A 116 2.33 12.28 1.82
N ASP A 117 2.18 11.97 3.11
CA ASP A 117 3.06 10.98 3.74
C ASP A 117 2.69 9.56 3.25
N PRO A 118 3.60 8.83 2.59
CA PRO A 118 3.33 7.46 2.13
C PRO A 118 2.93 6.51 3.27
N LYS A 119 3.33 6.79 4.52
CA LYS A 119 2.88 6.01 5.69
C LYS A 119 1.38 6.11 5.95
N ASN A 120 0.70 7.08 5.32
CA ASN A 120 -0.74 7.27 5.41
C ASN A 120 -1.45 6.93 4.10
N LEU A 121 -0.76 6.45 3.07
CA LEU A 121 -1.33 6.21 1.74
C LEU A 121 -1.22 4.73 1.39
N TRP A 122 -2.26 4.17 0.78
CA TRP A 122 -2.27 2.79 0.30
C TRP A 122 -3.29 2.57 -0.82
N PRO A 123 -3.06 1.58 -1.70
CA PRO A 123 -4.01 1.19 -2.74
C PRO A 123 -5.19 0.40 -2.15
N GLU A 124 -6.26 1.09 -1.75
CA GLU A 124 -7.44 0.46 -1.17
C GLU A 124 -8.32 -0.17 -2.27
N PRO A 125 -8.64 -1.47 -2.22
CA PRO A 125 -9.46 -2.12 -3.25
C PRO A 125 -10.91 -1.63 -3.28
N TYR A 126 -11.48 -1.49 -4.48
CA TYR A 126 -12.92 -1.33 -4.67
C TYR A 126 -13.69 -2.66 -4.66
N SER A 127 -13.01 -3.79 -4.55
CA SER A 127 -13.61 -5.13 -4.49
C SER A 127 -13.81 -5.61 -3.05
N GLY A 128 -14.88 -6.36 -2.79
CA GLY A 128 -15.19 -6.93 -1.49
C GLY A 128 -16.53 -6.42 -0.92
N GLY A 129 -16.90 -6.90 0.28
CA GLY A 129 -18.13 -6.43 0.96
C GLY A 129 -17.97 -5.07 1.65
N GLN A 130 -16.73 -4.64 1.83
CA GLN A 130 -16.31 -3.38 2.45
C GLN A 130 -15.19 -2.82 1.58
N THR A 131 -15.38 -1.60 1.09
CA THR A 131 -14.57 -0.96 0.05
C THR A 131 -14.26 0.49 0.42
N ALA A 132 -13.34 1.14 -0.33
CA ALA A 132 -13.06 2.57 -0.18
C ALA A 132 -14.35 3.43 -0.14
N HIS A 133 -15.34 3.11 -0.98
CA HIS A 133 -16.63 3.83 -0.98
C HIS A 133 -17.43 3.68 0.33
N THR A 134 -17.38 2.51 0.97
CA THR A 134 -18.04 2.33 2.27
C THR A 134 -17.28 3.01 3.40
N LYS A 135 -15.95 3.12 3.28
CA LYS A 135 -15.10 3.85 4.19
C LYS A 135 -15.41 5.36 4.13
N ASP A 136 -15.59 5.96 2.95
CA ASP A 136 -15.99 7.37 2.79
C ASP A 136 -17.17 7.77 3.70
N GLY A 137 -18.20 6.92 3.78
CA GLY A 137 -19.35 7.15 4.64
C GLY A 137 -19.02 7.16 6.14
N THR A 138 -18.08 6.31 6.56
CA THR A 138 -17.56 6.29 7.94
C THR A 138 -16.75 7.55 8.24
N GLU A 139 -15.89 7.98 7.32
CA GLU A 139 -15.08 9.19 7.45
C GLU A 139 -15.95 10.43 7.65
N THR A 140 -16.96 10.60 6.79
CA THR A 140 -17.88 11.72 6.84
C THR A 140 -18.65 11.76 8.16
N LYS A 141 -19.14 10.61 8.64
CA LYS A 141 -19.85 10.53 9.93
C LYS A 141 -18.94 10.91 11.10
N LEU A 142 -17.72 10.40 11.14
CA LEU A 142 -16.75 10.74 12.19
C LEU A 142 -16.35 12.22 12.13
N LYS A 143 -16.08 12.76 10.95
CA LYS A 143 -15.77 14.19 10.77
C LYS A 143 -16.92 15.07 11.25
N ASN A 144 -18.17 14.71 10.94
CA ASN A 144 -19.33 15.47 11.40
C ASN A 144 -19.47 15.40 12.93
N ALA A 145 -19.26 14.23 13.53
CA ALA A 145 -19.26 14.09 14.99
C ALA A 145 -18.16 14.92 15.66
N VAL A 146 -16.96 15.01 15.07
CA VAL A 146 -15.88 15.88 15.55
C VAL A 146 -16.26 17.35 15.42
N CYS A 147 -16.77 17.77 14.26
CA CYS A 147 -17.13 19.18 14.01
C CYS A 147 -18.34 19.66 14.82
N ASN A 148 -19.22 18.74 15.22
CA ASN A 148 -20.33 19.03 16.13
C ASN A 148 -19.92 18.95 17.62
N GLY A 149 -18.68 18.59 17.92
CA GLY A 149 -18.19 18.44 19.30
C GLY A 149 -18.71 17.20 20.02
N THR A 150 -19.33 16.26 19.31
CA THR A 150 -19.85 14.99 19.88
C THR A 150 -18.71 14.09 20.36
N ILE A 151 -17.61 14.02 19.60
CA ILE A 151 -16.39 13.30 19.96
C ILE A 151 -15.16 14.17 19.70
N THR A 152 -14.03 13.83 20.33
CA THR A 152 -12.76 14.51 20.06
C THR A 152 -12.15 14.04 18.75
N LEU A 153 -11.34 14.89 18.12
CA LEU A 153 -10.53 14.54 16.95
C LEU A 153 -9.64 13.31 17.24
N SER A 154 -9.10 13.22 18.46
CA SER A 154 -8.24 12.11 18.88
C SER A 154 -9.01 10.78 18.92
N ALA A 155 -10.25 10.78 19.43
CA ALA A 155 -11.10 9.60 19.46
C ALA A 155 -11.43 9.11 18.04
N ALA A 156 -11.82 10.03 17.15
CA ALA A 156 -12.11 9.71 15.76
C ALA A 156 -10.89 9.14 15.02
N ARG A 157 -9.73 9.80 15.15
CA ARG A 157 -8.44 9.34 14.56
C ARG A 157 -8.05 7.95 15.06
N SER A 158 -8.16 7.71 16.36
CA SER A 158 -7.81 6.41 16.95
C SER A 158 -8.73 5.31 16.44
N ALA A 159 -10.04 5.57 16.37
CA ALA A 159 -11.02 4.60 15.90
C ALA A 159 -10.78 4.22 14.42
N ILE A 160 -10.66 5.22 13.53
CA ILE A 160 -10.53 4.95 12.10
C ILE A 160 -9.20 4.31 11.73
N LYS A 161 -8.10 4.76 12.35
CA LYS A 161 -6.76 4.21 12.13
C LYS A 161 -6.68 2.74 12.51
N ASN A 162 -7.33 2.35 13.61
CA ASN A 162 -7.26 1.00 14.12
C ASN A 162 -8.14 0.04 13.31
N ASN A 163 -9.39 0.43 13.07
CA ASN A 163 -10.33 -0.35 12.30
C ASN A 163 -11.50 0.53 11.87
N TRP A 164 -11.46 1.02 10.64
CA TRP A 164 -12.52 1.87 10.10
C TRP A 164 -13.88 1.16 10.08
N THR A 165 -13.90 -0.16 9.90
CA THR A 165 -15.14 -0.97 9.82
C THR A 165 -15.96 -0.97 11.11
N THR A 166 -15.30 -0.75 12.25
CA THR A 166 -15.93 -0.69 13.58
C THR A 166 -15.87 0.71 14.20
N ALA A 167 -15.28 1.69 13.51
CA ALA A 167 -14.99 3.01 14.06
C ALA A 167 -16.23 3.74 14.59
N LEU A 168 -17.35 3.63 13.85
CA LEU A 168 -18.65 4.18 14.25
C LEU A 168 -19.16 3.56 15.55
N GLN A 169 -19.09 2.23 15.65
CA GLN A 169 -19.53 1.50 16.84
C GLN A 169 -18.70 1.88 18.07
N VAL A 170 -17.37 1.88 17.95
CA VAL A 170 -16.48 2.14 19.10
C VAL A 170 -16.50 3.59 19.56
N THR A 171 -16.90 4.52 18.68
CA THR A 171 -17.08 5.94 19.01
C THR A 171 -18.50 6.29 19.46
N GLY A 172 -19.45 5.34 19.36
CA GLY A 172 -20.86 5.59 19.65
C GLY A 172 -21.56 6.48 18.60
N ILE A 173 -20.97 6.62 17.40
CA ILE A 173 -21.53 7.38 16.28
C ILE A 173 -22.32 6.41 15.39
N GLY A 174 -23.50 6.01 15.86
CA GLY A 174 -24.44 5.13 15.17
C GLY A 174 -25.53 5.88 14.43
#